data_AF-H3B235-F1
#
_entry.id   AF-H3B235-F1
#
_cell.length_a   1.000
_cell.length_b   1.000
_cell.length_c   1.000
_cell.angle_alpha   90.00
_cell.angle_beta   90.00
_cell.angle_gamma   90.00
#
_symmetry.space_group_name_H-M   'P 1'
#
loop_
_entity.id
_entity.type
_entity.pdbx_description
1 polymer ?
#
loop_
_entity_poly.entity_id
_entity_poly.type
_entity_poly.pdbx_seq_one_letter_code
_entity_poly.pdbx_strand_id
1 'polypeptide(L)'
;VERVDHFVYLGLEIAAKETCATEIRRRIALAGTSFAKFDKILWKSQDVSLETKLIVFNASVILVLQYGCKSWNAPNHMQEERLNAFENRCLRRILKVRWQDHVNTTNLRERASNQPFLSSILHKRLLKWAGHVYRMNEERYPKMVVKWRPQGKQPRGRLWKRWSDKVKEDLALVGELGLDIQDAAQDRERWRKIVW
;
A
#
# COMPACT_ATOMS: atom_id res chain seq x y z
N VAL A 1 28.40 12.75 11.36
CA VAL A 1 27.09 12.17 10.99
C VAL A 1 26.14 12.47 12.13
N GLU A 2 25.07 13.23 11.87
CA GLU A 2 24.08 13.58 12.88
C GLU A 2 23.02 12.48 12.99
N ARG A 3 22.61 12.14 14.21
CA ARG A 3 21.56 11.15 14.47
C ARG A 3 20.23 11.87 14.53
N VAL A 4 19.35 11.59 13.57
CA VAL A 4 17.99 12.14 13.50
C VAL A 4 16.95 11.03 13.70
N ASP A 5 15.82 11.37 14.32
CA ASP A 5 14.72 10.43 14.54
C ASP A 5 13.83 10.25 13.30
N HIS A 6 13.75 11.28 12.44
CA HIS A 6 12.99 11.29 11.18
C HIS A 6 13.86 11.85 10.06
N PHE A 7 13.87 11.17 8.92
CA PHE A 7 14.63 11.60 7.74
C PHE A 7 13.85 11.32 6.46
N VAL A 8 13.73 12.30 5.57
CA VAL A 8 13.10 12.10 4.26
C VAL A 8 14.17 11.82 3.23
N TYR A 9 14.20 10.58 2.73
CA TYR A 9 15.10 10.14 1.68
C TYR A 9 14.32 9.78 0.42
N LEU A 10 14.67 10.41 -0.72
CA LEU A 10 13.98 10.21 -2.00
C LEU A 10 12.45 10.32 -1.87
N GLY A 11 11.99 11.23 -1.01
CA GLY A 11 10.58 11.45 -0.74
C GLY A 11 9.89 10.41 0.15
N LEU A 12 10.57 9.36 0.64
CA LEU A 12 10.10 8.41 1.65
C LEU A 12 10.58 8.85 3.04
N GLU A 13 9.69 8.92 4.02
CA GLU A 13 10.07 9.16 5.41
C GLU A 13 10.57 7.87 6.07
N ILE A 14 11.78 7.95 6.63
CA ILE A 14 12.43 6.90 7.41
C ILE A 14 12.44 7.37 8.87
N ALA A 15 11.83 6.57 9.75
CA ALA A 15 11.76 6.86 11.18
C ALA A 15 12.57 5.83 11.98
N ALA A 16 13.21 6.27 13.07
CA ALA A 16 14.07 5.43 13.90
C ALA A 16 13.31 4.43 14.78
N LYS A 17 12.06 4.74 15.18
CA LYS A 17 11.27 3.97 16.16
C LYS A 17 9.89 3.54 15.65
N GLU A 18 9.27 4.29 14.74
CA GLU A 18 7.93 3.98 14.22
C GLU A 18 7.97 3.19 12.90
N THR A 19 7.25 2.06 12.88
CA THR A 19 7.01 1.18 11.74
C THR A 19 6.01 1.80 10.77
N CYS A 20 6.45 2.26 9.60
CA CYS A 20 5.69 2.72 8.41
C CYS A 20 4.49 3.68 8.64
N ALA A 21 4.10 3.98 9.87
CA ALA A 21 2.88 4.67 10.25
C ALA A 21 2.98 6.15 9.90
N THR A 22 4.13 6.74 10.23
CA THR A 22 4.48 8.12 9.89
C THR A 22 4.41 8.32 8.38
N GLU A 23 5.06 7.45 7.62
CA GLU A 23 5.05 7.51 6.17
C GLU A 23 3.64 7.31 5.58
N ILE A 24 2.84 6.36 6.09
CA ILE A 24 1.45 6.17 5.64
C ILE A 24 0.61 7.42 5.92
N ARG A 25 0.71 8.01 7.12
CA ARG A 25 0.01 9.26 7.46
C ARG A 25 0.45 10.40 6.53
N ARG A 26 1.75 10.50 6.27
CA ARG A 26 2.31 11.50 5.35
C ARG A 26 1.78 11.32 3.93
N ARG A 27 1.70 10.08 3.44
CA ARG A 27 1.14 9.76 2.12
C ARG A 27 -0.33 10.10 2.02
N ILE A 28 -1.12 9.80 3.06
CA ILE A 28 -2.53 10.19 3.15
C ILE A 28 -2.66 11.72 3.10
N ALA A 29 -1.82 12.46 3.82
CA ALA A 29 -1.82 13.93 3.78
C ALA A 29 -1.50 14.45 2.37
N LEU A 30 -0.43 13.96 1.74
CA LEU A 30 -0.05 14.35 0.37
C LEU A 30 -1.15 14.02 -0.63
N ALA A 31 -1.73 12.82 -0.55
CA ALA A 31 -2.84 12.39 -1.39
C ALA A 31 -4.09 13.27 -1.16
N GLY A 32 -4.36 13.65 0.08
CA GLY A 32 -5.42 14.58 0.45
C GLY A 32 -5.22 15.96 -0.17
N THR A 33 -3.99 16.49 -0.16
CA THR A 33 -3.69 17.77 -0.84
C THR A 33 -3.85 17.67 -2.35
N SER A 34 -3.43 16.55 -2.97
CA SER A 34 -3.64 16.28 -4.41
C SER A 34 -5.13 16.24 -4.74
N PHE A 35 -5.91 15.49 -3.96
CA PHE A 35 -7.35 15.39 -4.13
C PHE A 35 -8.06 16.74 -4.00
N ALA A 36 -7.68 17.55 -3.02
CA ALA A 36 -8.30 18.86 -2.77
C ALA A 36 -8.16 19.84 -3.94
N LYS A 37 -7.05 19.77 -4.71
CA LYS A 37 -6.82 20.64 -5.88
C LYS A 37 -7.89 20.47 -6.95
N PHE A 38 -8.51 19.30 -7.03
CA PHE A 38 -9.53 18.97 -8.03
C PHE A 38 -10.98 19.15 -7.51
N ASP A 39 -11.20 19.60 -6.26
CA ASP A 39 -12.54 19.66 -5.65
C ASP A 39 -13.52 20.54 -6.42
N LYS A 40 -13.13 21.76 -6.78
CA LYS A 40 -14.00 22.69 -7.51
C LYS A 40 -14.17 22.30 -8.97
N ILE A 41 -13.08 21.90 -9.61
CA ILE A 41 -13.00 21.76 -11.07
C ILE A 41 -13.58 20.41 -11.52
N LEU A 42 -13.38 19.35 -10.74
CA LEU A 42 -13.66 17.98 -11.16
C LEU A 42 -14.69 17.29 -10.25
N TRP A 43 -14.45 17.22 -8.94
CA TRP A 43 -15.31 16.41 -8.05
C TRP A 43 -16.73 16.98 -7.97
N LYS A 44 -16.86 18.31 -7.86
CA LYS A 44 -18.16 19.00 -7.81
C LYS A 44 -18.87 19.10 -9.15
N SER A 45 -18.14 19.17 -10.26
CA SER A 45 -18.72 19.34 -11.60
C SER A 45 -19.76 18.24 -11.91
N GLN A 46 -20.85 18.62 -12.57
CA GLN A 46 -21.84 17.67 -13.10
C GLN A 46 -21.55 17.30 -14.57
N ASP A 47 -20.78 18.11 -15.26
CA ASP A 47 -20.50 17.97 -16.70
C ASP A 47 -19.44 16.90 -16.99
N VAL A 48 -18.68 16.48 -15.97
CA VAL A 48 -17.66 15.44 -16.10
C VAL A 48 -18.22 14.08 -15.71
N SER A 49 -18.04 13.09 -16.58
CA SER A 49 -18.45 11.70 -16.35
C SER A 49 -17.76 11.10 -15.13
N LEU A 50 -18.45 10.17 -14.46
CA LEU A 50 -17.90 9.45 -13.32
C LEU A 50 -16.63 8.68 -13.71
N GLU A 51 -16.62 8.05 -14.88
CA GLU A 51 -15.46 7.31 -15.38
C GLU A 51 -14.20 8.19 -15.45
N THR A 52 -14.32 9.38 -16.05
CA THR A 52 -13.21 10.34 -16.12
C THR A 52 -12.72 10.74 -14.74
N LYS A 53 -13.64 10.98 -13.78
CA LYS A 53 -13.28 11.29 -12.40
C LYS A 53 -12.50 10.16 -11.74
N LEU A 54 -12.90 8.91 -11.95
CA LEU A 54 -12.22 7.74 -11.40
C LEU A 54 -10.83 7.55 -12.03
N ILE A 55 -10.67 7.79 -13.34
CA ILE A 55 -9.36 7.77 -14.01
C ILE A 55 -8.42 8.81 -13.38
N VAL A 56 -8.87 10.05 -13.23
CA VAL A 56 -8.06 11.11 -12.61
C VAL A 56 -7.77 10.80 -11.14
N PHE A 57 -8.73 10.28 -10.39
CA PHE A 57 -8.53 9.87 -9.00
C PHE A 57 -7.43 8.80 -8.88
N ASN A 58 -7.48 7.78 -9.75
CA ASN A 58 -6.47 6.73 -9.80
C ASN A 58 -5.08 7.29 -10.18
N ALA A 59 -5.02 8.18 -11.17
CA ALA A 59 -3.76 8.76 -11.63
C ALA A 59 -3.13 9.77 -10.64
N SER A 60 -3.95 10.51 -9.88
CA SER A 60 -3.45 11.65 -9.07
C SER A 60 -3.40 11.38 -7.57
N VAL A 61 -4.27 10.51 -7.04
CA VAL A 61 -4.39 10.25 -5.60
C VAL A 61 -3.86 8.86 -5.26
N ILE A 62 -4.35 7.84 -5.98
CA ILE A 62 -3.95 6.46 -5.73
C ILE A 62 -2.45 6.26 -6.03
N LEU A 63 -1.90 6.87 -7.09
CA LEU A 63 -0.46 6.85 -7.34
C LEU A 63 0.37 7.48 -6.20
N VAL A 64 -0.11 8.56 -5.59
CA VAL A 64 0.58 9.21 -4.46
C VAL A 64 0.60 8.31 -3.23
N LEU A 65 -0.51 7.62 -2.95
CA LEU A 65 -0.61 6.66 -1.84
C LEU A 65 0.27 5.43 -2.04
N GLN A 66 0.39 4.96 -3.28
CA GLN A 66 1.20 3.79 -3.61
C GLN A 66 2.70 4.07 -3.65
N TYR A 67 3.11 5.34 -3.59
CA TYR A 67 4.52 5.67 -3.59
C TYR A 67 5.20 5.15 -2.31
N GLY A 68 6.32 4.46 -2.48
CA GLY A 68 7.08 3.91 -1.36
C GLY A 68 6.44 2.68 -0.71
N CYS A 69 5.29 2.20 -1.17
CA CYS A 69 4.60 1.08 -0.53
C CYS A 69 5.42 -0.23 -0.53
N LYS A 70 6.31 -0.38 -1.52
CA LYS A 70 7.20 -1.55 -1.65
C LYS A 70 8.20 -1.68 -0.51
N SER A 71 8.54 -0.56 0.15
CA SER A 71 9.50 -0.48 1.25
C SER A 71 8.84 -0.31 2.61
N TRP A 72 7.50 -0.31 2.70
CA TRP A 72 6.83 -0.26 3.99
C TRP A 72 7.05 -1.56 4.75
N ASN A 73 7.52 -1.46 5.98
CA ASN A 73 7.61 -2.58 6.89
C ASN A 73 6.18 -2.94 7.33
N ALA A 74 5.68 -4.09 6.87
CA ALA A 74 4.48 -4.79 7.34
C ALA A 74 3.42 -3.88 7.98
N PRO A 75 2.64 -3.12 7.17
CA PRO A 75 1.60 -2.31 7.74
C PRO A 75 0.64 -3.18 8.55
N ASN A 76 0.30 -2.72 9.75
CA ASN A 76 -0.70 -3.42 10.55
C ASN A 76 -2.10 -3.16 9.99
N HIS A 77 -3.06 -4.01 10.36
CA HIS A 77 -4.45 -3.91 9.93
C HIS A 77 -5.03 -2.49 10.12
N MET A 78 -4.68 -1.81 11.22
CA MET A 78 -5.14 -0.44 11.48
C MET A 78 -4.63 0.57 10.43
N GLN A 79 -3.41 0.41 9.90
CA GLN A 79 -2.87 1.28 8.86
C GLN A 79 -3.52 1.01 7.49
N GLU A 80 -3.80 -0.25 7.18
CA GLU A 80 -4.56 -0.63 5.97
C GLU A 80 -5.98 -0.06 6.02
N GLU A 81 -6.64 -0.16 7.18
CA GLU A 81 -7.97 0.43 7.38
C GLU A 81 -7.96 1.96 7.26
N ARG A 82 -6.89 2.64 7.69
CA ARG A 82 -6.75 4.09 7.47
C ARG A 82 -6.68 4.46 5.99
N LEU A 83 -5.96 3.67 5.20
CA LEU A 83 -5.85 3.84 3.75
C LEU A 83 -7.20 3.63 3.08
N ASN A 84 -7.89 2.54 3.42
CA ASN A 84 -9.23 2.23 2.91
C ASN A 84 -10.26 3.30 3.32
N ALA A 85 -10.20 3.80 4.56
CA ALA A 85 -11.08 4.86 5.04
C ALA A 85 -10.85 6.19 4.30
N PHE A 86 -9.59 6.54 4.02
CA PHE A 86 -9.27 7.72 3.21
C PHE A 86 -9.80 7.58 1.78
N GLU A 87 -9.59 6.41 1.15
CA GLU A 87 -10.09 6.12 -0.19
C GLU A 87 -11.62 6.21 -0.24
N ASN A 88 -12.33 5.57 0.70
CA ASN A 88 -13.78 5.62 0.81
C ASN A 88 -14.30 7.06 0.98
N ARG A 89 -13.59 7.89 1.75
CA ARG A 89 -13.93 9.32 1.90
C ARG A 89 -13.83 10.05 0.56
N CYS A 90 -12.79 9.79 -0.22
CA CYS A 90 -12.63 10.37 -1.55
C CYS A 90 -13.72 9.88 -2.52
N LEU A 91 -14.01 8.58 -2.53
CA LEU A 91 -15.05 8.00 -3.38
C LEU A 91 -16.44 8.54 -3.05
N ARG A 92 -16.80 8.68 -1.77
CA ARG A 92 -18.05 9.32 -1.37
C ARG A 92 -18.16 10.74 -1.91
N ARG A 93 -17.04 11.49 -1.91
CA ARG A 93 -17.00 12.84 -2.46
C ARG A 93 -17.16 12.86 -3.98
N ILE A 94 -16.51 11.96 -4.71
CA ILE A 94 -16.64 11.81 -6.17
C ILE A 94 -18.07 11.43 -6.57
N LEU A 95 -18.67 10.48 -5.84
CA LEU A 95 -20.01 9.95 -6.05
C LEU A 95 -21.12 10.83 -5.45
N LYS A 96 -20.75 11.93 -4.78
CA LYS A 96 -21.67 12.86 -4.10
C LYS A 96 -22.59 12.19 -3.06
N VAL A 97 -22.12 11.10 -2.45
CA VAL A 97 -22.83 10.38 -1.39
C VAL A 97 -22.77 11.19 -0.10
N ARG A 98 -23.95 11.50 0.44
CA ARG A 98 -24.14 12.19 1.71
C ARG A 98 -24.19 11.17 2.85
N TRP A 99 -24.03 11.65 4.09
CA TRP A 99 -24.15 10.79 5.27
C TRP A 99 -25.58 10.24 5.43
N GLN A 100 -26.59 11.03 5.02
CA GLN A 100 -28.02 10.68 5.07
C GLN A 100 -28.39 9.51 4.15
N ASP A 101 -27.57 9.24 3.12
CA ASP A 101 -27.87 8.19 2.15
C ASP A 101 -27.61 6.78 2.72
N HIS A 102 -27.01 6.68 3.93
CA HIS A 102 -26.70 5.42 4.64
C HIS A 102 -26.02 4.34 3.77
N VAL A 103 -25.32 4.74 2.71
CA VAL A 103 -24.67 3.82 1.77
C VAL A 103 -23.52 3.10 2.47
N ASN A 104 -23.57 1.77 2.50
CA ASN A 104 -22.49 0.94 3.04
C ASN A 104 -21.26 0.92 2.10
N THR A 105 -20.14 0.37 2.56
CA THR A 105 -18.88 0.34 1.77
C THR A 105 -19.02 -0.49 0.48
N THR A 106 -19.76 -1.61 0.52
CA THR A 106 -19.94 -2.49 -0.64
C THR A 106 -20.70 -1.79 -1.77
N ASN A 107 -21.85 -1.19 -1.47
CA ASN A 107 -22.66 -0.44 -2.42
C ASN A 107 -21.93 0.81 -2.93
N LEU A 108 -21.12 1.47 -2.07
CA LEU A 108 -20.25 2.56 -2.50
C LEU A 108 -19.27 2.11 -3.60
N ARG A 109 -18.72 0.90 -3.48
CA ARG A 109 -17.76 0.35 -4.44
C ARG A 109 -18.42 -0.10 -5.73
N GLU A 110 -19.60 -0.70 -5.65
CA GLU A 110 -20.42 -1.02 -6.82
C GLU A 110 -20.68 0.23 -7.66
N ARG A 111 -21.06 1.35 -7.01
CA ARG A 111 -21.24 2.64 -7.67
C ARG A 111 -19.94 3.22 -8.24
N ALA A 112 -18.79 2.90 -7.66
CA ALA A 112 -17.47 3.31 -8.14
C ALA A 112 -16.91 2.36 -9.22
N SER A 113 -17.77 1.67 -9.98
CA SER A 113 -17.33 0.72 -11.02
C SER A 113 -16.40 -0.37 -10.47
N ASN A 114 -16.66 -0.84 -9.24
CA ASN A 114 -15.88 -1.88 -8.56
C ASN A 114 -14.38 -1.56 -8.45
N GLN A 115 -14.01 -0.30 -8.19
CA GLN A 115 -12.62 0.05 -7.88
C GLN A 115 -12.06 -0.87 -6.78
N PRO A 116 -10.92 -1.56 -7.02
CA PRO A 116 -10.32 -2.42 -6.01
C PRO A 116 -9.91 -1.60 -4.80
N PHE A 117 -9.95 -2.21 -3.62
CA PHE A 117 -9.44 -1.55 -2.41
C PHE A 117 -7.96 -1.20 -2.59
N LEU A 118 -7.58 -0.03 -2.07
CA LEU A 118 -6.19 0.38 -2.05
C LEU A 118 -5.30 -0.67 -1.40
N SER A 119 -5.72 -1.27 -0.28
CA SER A 119 -4.98 -2.38 0.36
C SER A 119 -4.68 -3.51 -0.64
N SER A 120 -5.68 -3.98 -1.41
CA SER A 120 -5.51 -5.00 -2.44
C SER A 120 -4.47 -4.60 -3.50
N ILE A 121 -4.46 -3.34 -3.93
CA ILE A 121 -3.44 -2.87 -4.88
C ILE A 121 -2.05 -2.86 -4.25
N LEU A 122 -1.94 -2.49 -2.98
CA LEU A 122 -0.68 -2.49 -2.23
C LEU A 122 -0.14 -3.91 -2.04
N HIS A 123 -0.99 -4.88 -1.68
CA HIS A 123 -0.62 -6.29 -1.58
C HIS A 123 -0.09 -6.81 -2.93
N LYS A 124 -0.83 -6.56 -4.02
CA LYS A 124 -0.41 -6.95 -5.38
C LYS A 124 0.94 -6.35 -5.74
N ARG A 125 1.18 -5.07 -5.43
CA ARG A 125 2.47 -4.38 -5.68
C ARG A 125 3.60 -4.96 -4.84
N LEU A 126 3.34 -5.28 -3.57
CA LEU A 126 4.29 -5.90 -2.68
C LEU A 126 4.73 -7.26 -3.23
N LEU A 127 3.78 -8.13 -3.60
CA LEU A 127 4.07 -9.45 -4.16
C LEU A 127 4.81 -9.37 -5.51
N LYS A 128 4.45 -8.42 -6.38
CA LYS A 128 5.22 -8.16 -7.63
C LYS A 128 6.68 -7.82 -7.32
N TRP A 129 6.89 -6.92 -6.35
CA TRP A 129 8.23 -6.55 -5.93
C TRP A 129 8.97 -7.70 -5.25
N ALA A 130 8.27 -8.48 -4.43
CA ALA A 130 8.85 -9.61 -3.73
C ALA A 130 9.40 -10.64 -4.69
N GLY A 131 8.62 -11.07 -5.69
CA GLY A 131 9.13 -11.99 -6.70
C GLY A 131 10.38 -11.46 -7.39
N HIS A 132 10.44 -10.15 -7.67
CA HIS A 132 11.64 -9.56 -8.25
C HIS A 132 12.85 -9.62 -7.30
N VAL A 133 12.67 -9.26 -6.02
CA VAL A 133 13.73 -9.34 -5.00
C VAL A 133 14.21 -10.78 -4.81
N TYR A 134 13.31 -11.75 -4.70
CA TYR A 134 13.68 -13.15 -4.49
C TYR A 134 14.40 -13.78 -5.71
N ARG A 135 14.20 -13.23 -6.92
CA ARG A 135 14.94 -13.60 -8.13
C ARG A 135 16.28 -12.88 -8.32
N MET A 136 16.59 -11.84 -7.55
CA MET A 136 17.88 -11.14 -7.67
C MET A 136 19.04 -12.03 -7.21
N ASN A 137 20.23 -11.75 -7.76
CA ASN A 137 21.50 -12.30 -7.29
C ASN A 137 21.73 -11.98 -5.80
N GLU A 138 22.41 -12.88 -5.10
CA GLU A 138 22.69 -12.79 -3.66
C GLU A 138 23.48 -11.55 -3.26
N GLU A 139 24.32 -11.03 -4.15
CA GLU A 139 25.15 -9.84 -3.95
C GLU A 139 24.36 -8.52 -4.00
N ARG A 140 23.09 -8.54 -4.45
CA ARG A 140 22.27 -7.34 -4.56
C ARG A 140 21.77 -6.93 -3.17
N TYR A 141 21.95 -5.65 -2.82
CA TYR A 141 21.51 -5.11 -1.53
C TYR A 141 20.07 -5.50 -1.11
N PRO A 142 19.02 -5.41 -1.96
CA PRO A 142 17.67 -5.81 -1.54
C PRO A 142 17.58 -7.29 -1.14
N LYS A 143 18.28 -8.17 -1.85
CA LYS A 143 18.35 -9.61 -1.57
C LYS A 143 19.08 -9.88 -0.25
N MET A 144 20.21 -9.21 -0.06
CA MET A 144 21.00 -9.28 1.17
C MET A 144 20.17 -8.83 2.38
N VAL A 145 19.49 -7.68 2.30
CA VAL A 145 18.67 -7.13 3.40
C VAL A 145 17.52 -8.06 3.78
N VAL A 146 16.86 -8.70 2.81
CA VAL A 146 15.78 -9.67 3.10
C VAL A 146 16.30 -10.92 3.83
N LYS A 147 17.50 -11.39 3.46
CA LYS A 147 18.13 -12.54 4.13
C LYS A 147 18.77 -12.17 5.47
N TRP A 148 19.18 -10.92 5.62
CA TRP A 148 19.91 -10.45 6.79
C TRP A 148 19.12 -10.69 8.08
N ARG A 149 19.86 -11.05 9.13
CA ARG A 149 19.34 -11.29 10.47
C ARG A 149 20.10 -10.36 11.41
N PRO A 150 19.44 -9.35 12.01
CA PRO A 150 20.12 -8.47 12.97
C PRO A 150 20.68 -9.31 14.13
N GLN A 151 21.97 -9.15 14.39
CA GLN A 151 22.63 -9.75 15.54
C GLN A 151 22.36 -8.90 16.79
N GLY A 152 21.99 -9.52 17.91
CA GLY A 152 21.75 -8.84 19.19
C GLY A 152 20.56 -9.39 19.97
N LYS A 153 20.37 -8.88 21.20
CA LYS A 153 19.21 -9.22 22.02
C LYS A 153 17.95 -8.65 21.39
N GLN A 154 17.03 -9.54 21.03
CA GLN A 154 15.69 -9.14 20.61
C GLN A 154 14.92 -8.56 21.81
N PRO A 155 14.05 -7.56 21.58
CA PRO A 155 13.19 -7.06 22.65
C PRO A 155 12.34 -8.19 23.24
N ARG A 156 12.17 -8.21 24.57
CA ARG A 156 11.26 -9.15 25.23
C ARG A 156 9.82 -8.79 24.83
N GLY A 157 9.09 -9.75 24.27
CA GLY A 157 7.70 -9.57 23.81
C GLY A 157 7.53 -9.79 22.30
N ARG A 158 6.55 -9.12 21.69
CA ARG A 158 6.26 -9.26 20.25
C ARG A 158 7.39 -8.65 19.43
N LEU A 159 8.06 -9.48 18.64
CA LEU A 159 9.05 -9.04 17.67
C LEU A 159 8.42 -8.12 16.62
N TRP A 160 9.20 -7.15 16.13
CA TRP A 160 8.79 -6.36 14.98
C TRP A 160 8.66 -7.26 13.76
N LYS A 161 7.53 -7.13 13.05
CA LYS A 161 7.32 -7.83 11.79
C LYS A 161 8.34 -7.34 10.76
N ARG A 162 8.96 -8.29 10.08
CA ARG A 162 9.86 -8.02 8.95
C ARG A 162 9.06 -7.82 7.68
N TRP A 163 9.69 -7.23 6.69
CA TRP A 163 9.14 -7.15 5.34
C TRP A 163 8.80 -8.55 4.78
N SER A 164 9.63 -9.57 5.04
CA SER A 164 9.36 -10.96 4.65
C SER A 164 8.12 -11.55 5.32
N ASP A 165 7.82 -11.14 6.55
CA ASP A 165 6.64 -11.63 7.27
C ASP A 165 5.37 -11.07 6.63
N LYS A 166 5.40 -9.81 6.16
CA LYS A 166 4.30 -9.24 5.38
C LYS A 166 4.11 -9.95 4.05
N VAL A 167 5.18 -10.30 3.35
CA VAL A 167 5.06 -11.08 2.11
C VAL A 167 4.37 -12.41 2.37
N LYS A 168 4.69 -13.10 3.48
CA LYS A 168 4.01 -14.34 3.89
C LYS A 168 2.53 -14.12 4.20
N GLU A 169 2.20 -13.04 4.92
CA GLU A 169 0.82 -12.66 5.21
C GLU A 169 0.02 -12.39 3.93
N ASP A 170 0.60 -11.64 2.98
CA ASP A 170 -0.05 -11.31 1.72
C ASP A 170 -0.19 -12.55 0.81
N LEU A 171 0.75 -13.50 0.86
CA LEU A 171 0.62 -14.80 0.18
C LEU A 171 -0.49 -15.67 0.81
N ALA A 172 -0.64 -15.63 2.13
CA ALA A 172 -1.72 -16.34 2.80
C ALA A 172 -3.10 -15.80 2.38
N LEU A 173 -3.23 -14.49 2.14
CA LEU A 173 -4.46 -13.87 1.65
C LEU A 173 -4.87 -14.35 0.25
N VAL A 174 -3.92 -14.80 -0.57
CA VAL A 174 -4.17 -15.35 -1.92
C VAL A 174 -4.23 -16.89 -1.92
N GLY A 175 -4.32 -17.53 -0.75
CA GLY A 175 -4.47 -18.97 -0.62
C GLY A 175 -3.16 -19.77 -0.64
N GLU A 176 -2.02 -19.09 -0.64
CA GLU A 176 -0.69 -19.70 -0.83
C GLU A 176 0.10 -19.75 0.48
N LEU A 177 -0.52 -20.35 1.50
CA LEU A 177 0.06 -20.48 2.83
C LEU A 177 1.17 -21.54 2.86
N GLY A 178 2.30 -21.22 3.47
CA GLY A 178 3.38 -22.20 3.68
C GLY A 178 4.27 -22.46 2.47
N LEU A 179 4.06 -21.74 1.36
CA LEU A 179 4.97 -21.78 0.23
C LEU A 179 6.39 -21.34 0.62
N ASP A 180 7.38 -22.03 0.06
CA ASP A 180 8.70 -21.45 -0.05
C ASP A 180 8.67 -20.31 -1.08
N ILE A 181 8.78 -19.09 -0.58
CA ILE A 181 8.74 -17.86 -1.40
C ILE A 181 9.90 -17.84 -2.39
N GLN A 182 11.07 -18.38 -2.02
CA GLN A 182 12.23 -18.42 -2.88
C GLN A 182 11.94 -19.26 -4.12
N ASP A 183 11.48 -20.49 -3.93
CA ASP A 183 11.20 -21.43 -5.02
C ASP A 183 10.03 -20.96 -5.87
N ALA A 184 8.94 -20.52 -5.22
CA ALA A 184 7.78 -19.99 -5.91
C ALA A 184 8.12 -18.75 -6.76
N ALA A 185 9.04 -17.89 -6.29
CA ALA A 185 9.45 -16.72 -7.05
C ALA A 185 10.37 -17.03 -8.24
N GLN A 186 11.14 -18.13 -8.20
CA GLN A 186 12.00 -18.56 -9.32
C GLN A 186 11.16 -19.05 -10.50
N ASP A 187 10.09 -19.79 -10.23
CA ASP A 187 9.09 -20.14 -11.24
C ASP A 187 8.26 -18.91 -11.62
N ARG A 188 8.61 -18.30 -12.77
CA ARG A 188 7.94 -17.09 -13.26
C ARG A 188 6.48 -17.32 -13.63
N GLU A 189 6.12 -18.50 -14.11
CA GLU A 189 4.75 -18.80 -14.51
C GLU A 189 3.87 -18.99 -13.29
N ARG A 190 4.34 -19.78 -12.32
CA ARG A 190 3.67 -19.94 -11.03
C ARG A 190 3.53 -18.60 -10.31
N TRP A 191 4.61 -17.81 -10.22
CA TRP A 191 4.53 -16.50 -9.58
C TRP A 191 3.58 -15.54 -10.29
N ARG A 192 3.45 -15.65 -11.62
CA ARG A 192 2.46 -14.86 -12.37
C ARG A 192 1.04 -15.24 -11.97
N LYS A 193 0.73 -16.53 -11.87
CA LYS A 193 -0.61 -17.01 -11.47
C LYS A 193 -1.02 -16.55 -10.06
N ILE A 194 -0.07 -16.45 -9.14
CA ILE A 194 -0.31 -16.00 -7.76
C ILE A 194 -0.59 -14.48 -7.71
N VAL A 195 0.13 -13.72 -8.54
CA VAL A 195 0.22 -12.26 -8.38
C VAL A 195 -0.61 -11.47 -9.40
N TRP A 196 -1.07 -12.08 -10.50
CA TRP A 196 -1.73 -11.38 -11.61
C TRP A 196 -3.18 -11.77 -11.76
#